data_AF-A0AAD1M5D2-F1
#
_entry.id   AF-A0AAD1M5D2-F1
#
_cell.length_a   1.000
_cell.length_b   1.000
_cell.length_c   1.000
_cell.angle_alpha   90.00
_cell.angle_beta   90.00
_cell.angle_gamma   90.00
#
_symmetry.space_group_name_H-M   'P 1'
#
loop_
_entity.id
_entity.type
_entity.pdbx_description
1 polymer ?
#
loop_
_entity_poly.entity_id
_entity_poly.type
_entity_poly.pdbx_seq_one_letter_code
_entity_poly.pdbx_strand_id
1 'polypeptide(L)'
;MGAISRGWALTKQSWVVLKNDRSLVIFPILSAAFATVAVVVIMVPTALVAGADQNNPGYAVAAVVTIYVSTFIAVFFNVALAACAARSLRGEDTTIGEGISAATRQLGPILGWTLVAGTVGLVLRILEERFPLAGRIAVWIAGAAWAVATFFVIPVIALEGTGPIRSLKRSVAVVRAKWGEGATGQVAISAVTGLIVFGLVLVGGAAGYALVAVGLAPVAFAVGAVAVAAVIVVAVVSSALNSIFRVAVYEYAATGQAPAAFDPALVQSAFGPRGRRA
;
A
#
# COMPACT_ATOMS: atom_id res chain seq x y z
N MET A 1 10.23 21.74 -15.19
CA MET A 1 9.88 21.37 -13.80
C MET A 1 10.74 20.19 -13.36
N GLY A 2 11.20 20.14 -12.11
CA GLY A 2 11.95 19.00 -11.55
C GLY A 2 11.04 17.84 -11.14
N ALA A 3 11.59 16.65 -10.88
CA ALA A 3 10.79 15.48 -10.46
C ALA A 3 10.05 15.72 -9.13
N ILE A 4 10.68 16.42 -8.19
CA ILE A 4 10.14 16.73 -6.87
C ILE A 4 8.97 17.72 -6.97
N SER A 5 9.10 18.78 -7.78
CA SER A 5 8.03 19.78 -7.95
C SER A 5 6.79 19.17 -8.62
N ARG A 6 6.97 18.21 -9.54
CA ARG A 6 5.86 17.47 -10.16
C ARG A 6 5.15 16.56 -9.17
N GLY A 7 5.91 15.80 -8.38
CA GLY A 7 5.36 14.97 -7.31
C GLY A 7 4.52 15.80 -6.33
N TRP A 8 5.04 16.96 -5.91
CA TRP A 8 4.31 17.88 -5.03
C TRP A 8 3.01 18.41 -5.64
N ALA A 9 3.01 18.79 -6.92
CA ALA A 9 1.82 19.26 -7.61
C ALA A 9 0.73 18.17 -7.70
N LEU A 10 1.12 16.93 -7.99
CA LEU A 10 0.24 15.77 -8.03
C LEU A 10 -0.34 15.45 -6.65
N THR A 11 0.49 15.48 -5.59
CA THR A 11 0.01 15.32 -4.21
C THR A 11 -1.01 16.41 -3.83
N LYS A 12 -0.79 17.65 -4.26
CA LYS A 12 -1.71 18.76 -4.02
C LYS A 12 -3.06 18.55 -4.71
N GLN A 13 -3.07 18.00 -5.92
CA GLN A 13 -4.31 17.64 -6.63
C GLN A 13 -5.05 16.48 -5.94
N SER A 14 -4.33 15.42 -5.53
CA SER A 14 -4.90 14.35 -4.71
C SER A 14 -5.48 14.88 -3.38
N TRP A 15 -4.84 15.88 -2.78
CA TRP A 15 -5.31 16.52 -1.55
C TRP A 15 -6.61 17.30 -1.74
N VAL A 16 -6.77 17.99 -2.89
CA VAL A 16 -8.03 18.68 -3.22
C VAL A 16 -9.18 17.67 -3.33
N VAL A 17 -8.96 16.54 -4.02
CA VAL A 17 -9.95 15.45 -4.12
C VAL A 17 -10.30 14.92 -2.74
N LEU A 18 -9.30 14.61 -1.91
CA LEU A 18 -9.51 14.10 -0.55
C LEU A 18 -10.25 15.10 0.36
N LYS A 19 -9.98 16.40 0.20
CA LYS A 19 -10.64 17.45 0.97
C LYS A 19 -12.11 17.59 0.58
N ASN A 20 -12.41 17.45 -0.72
CA ASN A 20 -13.77 17.52 -1.25
C ASN A 20 -14.57 16.26 -0.91
N ASP A 21 -13.90 15.10 -0.84
CA ASP A 21 -14.52 13.82 -0.51
C ASP A 21 -13.85 13.16 0.71
N ARG A 22 -14.33 13.54 1.90
CA ARG A 22 -13.80 13.04 3.17
C ARG A 22 -14.12 11.56 3.43
N SER A 23 -15.07 10.98 2.67
CA SER A 23 -15.45 9.58 2.84
C SER A 23 -14.27 8.64 2.53
N LEU A 24 -13.35 9.08 1.67
CA LEU A 24 -12.15 8.33 1.27
C LEU A 24 -11.19 8.06 2.44
N VAL A 25 -11.10 8.94 3.44
CA VAL A 25 -10.21 8.76 4.60
C VAL A 25 -10.70 7.62 5.52
N ILE A 26 -12.00 7.30 5.47
CA ILE A 26 -12.60 6.30 6.36
C ILE A 26 -12.10 4.89 6.01
N PHE A 27 -11.85 4.58 4.73
CA PHE A 27 -11.42 3.23 4.35
C PHE A 27 -10.05 2.84 4.95
N PRO A 28 -8.99 3.66 4.92
CA PRO A 28 -7.75 3.34 5.63
C PRO A 28 -7.92 3.24 7.15
N ILE A 29 -8.79 4.07 7.76
CA ILE A 29 -9.06 4.01 9.21
C ILE A 29 -9.73 2.67 9.57
N LEU A 30 -10.78 2.29 8.84
CA LEU A 30 -11.44 1.01 9.02
C LEU A 30 -10.46 -0.14 8.80
N SER A 31 -9.63 -0.08 7.76
CA SER A 31 -8.58 -1.07 7.52
C SER A 31 -7.65 -1.25 8.72
N ALA A 32 -7.15 -0.14 9.30
CA ALA A 32 -6.27 -0.19 10.46
C ALA A 32 -6.98 -0.74 11.70
N ALA A 33 -8.23 -0.32 11.94
CA ALA A 33 -9.05 -0.80 13.05
C ALA A 33 -9.31 -2.31 12.95
N PHE A 34 -9.80 -2.79 11.81
CA PHE A 34 -10.09 -4.21 11.59
C PHE A 34 -8.81 -5.06 11.63
N ALA A 35 -7.70 -4.58 11.06
CA ALA A 35 -6.42 -5.30 11.14
C ALA A 35 -5.93 -5.41 12.59
N THR A 36 -6.08 -4.34 13.39
CA THR A 36 -5.72 -4.36 14.82
C THR A 36 -6.58 -5.35 15.59
N VAL A 37 -7.89 -5.34 15.36
CA VAL A 37 -8.81 -6.32 15.96
C VAL A 37 -8.42 -7.75 15.58
N ALA A 38 -8.10 -8.00 14.31
CA ALA A 38 -7.66 -9.32 13.86
C ALA A 38 -6.38 -9.79 14.58
N VAL A 39 -5.38 -8.91 14.71
CA VAL A 39 -4.15 -9.21 15.46
C VAL A 39 -4.46 -9.55 16.91
N VAL A 40 -5.28 -8.75 17.60
CA VAL A 40 -5.65 -9.00 19.00
C VAL A 40 -6.40 -10.32 19.16
N VAL A 41 -7.41 -10.56 18.33
CA VAL A 41 -8.27 -11.76 18.40
C VAL A 41 -7.49 -13.04 18.10
N ILE A 42 -6.43 -12.98 17.30
CA ILE A 42 -5.61 -14.15 16.99
C ILE A 42 -4.48 -14.31 18.01
N MET A 43 -3.67 -13.27 18.20
CA MET A 43 -2.42 -13.37 18.96
C MET A 43 -2.64 -13.44 20.48
N VAL A 44 -3.66 -12.77 21.03
CA VAL A 44 -3.91 -12.80 22.49
C VAL A 44 -4.31 -14.22 22.94
N PRO A 45 -5.29 -14.90 22.33
CA PRO A 45 -5.58 -16.29 22.67
C PRO A 45 -4.39 -17.23 22.44
N THR A 46 -3.61 -17.04 21.37
CA THR A 46 -2.37 -17.81 21.17
C THR A 46 -1.42 -17.62 22.34
N ALA A 47 -1.21 -16.40 22.82
CA ALA A 47 -0.33 -16.14 23.95
C ALA A 47 -0.85 -16.74 25.27
N LEU A 48 -2.17 -16.72 25.48
CA LEU A 48 -2.80 -17.32 26.67
C LEU A 48 -2.70 -18.86 26.68
N VAL A 49 -2.82 -19.49 25.51
CA VAL A 49 -2.79 -20.97 25.39
C VAL A 49 -1.36 -21.50 25.28
N ALA A 50 -0.50 -20.85 24.50
CA ALA A 50 0.88 -21.28 24.26
C ALA A 50 1.86 -20.84 25.35
N GLY A 51 1.47 -19.90 26.22
CA GLY A 51 2.35 -19.31 27.23
C GLY A 51 3.47 -18.47 26.61
N ALA A 52 4.47 -18.08 27.40
CA ALA A 52 5.58 -17.23 26.93
C ALA A 52 6.64 -17.96 26.06
N ASP A 53 6.42 -19.25 25.75
CA ASP A 53 7.35 -20.02 24.93
C ASP A 53 7.21 -19.68 23.45
N GLN A 54 8.09 -18.79 22.97
CA GLN A 54 8.11 -18.35 21.57
C GLN A 54 8.47 -19.48 20.58
N ASN A 55 9.03 -20.60 21.05
CA ASN A 55 9.32 -21.76 20.20
C ASN A 55 8.10 -22.66 19.99
N ASN A 56 6.96 -22.36 20.62
CA ASN A 56 5.73 -23.10 20.42
C ASN A 56 5.25 -22.94 18.95
N PRO A 57 5.02 -24.03 18.20
CA PRO A 57 4.59 -23.97 16.80
C PRO A 57 3.26 -23.22 16.62
N GLY A 58 2.44 -23.11 17.67
CA GLY A 58 1.23 -22.31 17.69
C GLY A 58 1.46 -20.84 17.33
N TYR A 59 2.60 -20.25 17.73
CA TYR A 59 2.95 -18.88 17.36
C TYR A 59 3.23 -18.73 15.87
N ALA A 60 3.90 -19.71 15.26
CA ALA A 60 4.17 -19.69 13.82
C ALA A 60 2.87 -19.75 13.01
N VAL A 61 1.94 -20.65 13.40
CA VAL A 61 0.63 -20.77 12.76
C VAL A 61 -0.18 -19.48 12.95
N ALA A 62 -0.26 -18.96 14.18
CA ALA A 62 -0.96 -17.72 14.49
C ALA A 62 -0.41 -16.53 13.71
N ALA A 63 0.91 -16.43 13.57
CA ALA A 63 1.56 -15.39 12.78
C ALA A 63 1.17 -15.46 11.30
N VAL A 64 1.21 -16.66 10.69
CA VAL A 64 0.82 -16.86 9.28
C VAL A 64 -0.65 -16.49 9.07
N VAL A 65 -1.54 -16.94 9.96
CA VAL A 65 -2.98 -16.60 9.89
C VAL A 65 -3.20 -15.10 10.07
N THR A 66 -2.51 -14.47 11.02
CA THR A 66 -2.60 -13.02 11.27
C THR A 66 -2.14 -12.22 10.06
N ILE A 67 -1.03 -12.61 9.42
CA ILE A 67 -0.52 -11.97 8.21
C ILE A 67 -1.54 -12.08 7.08
N TYR A 68 -2.10 -13.27 6.86
CA TYR A 68 -3.08 -13.49 5.81
C TYR A 68 -4.34 -12.65 6.02
N VAL A 69 -4.94 -12.70 7.22
CA VAL A 69 -6.18 -11.98 7.55
C VAL A 69 -5.95 -10.47 7.47
N SER A 70 -4.83 -9.96 7.99
CA SER A 70 -4.50 -8.54 7.92
C SER A 70 -4.29 -8.07 6.48
N THR A 71 -3.63 -8.89 5.66
CA THR A 71 -3.45 -8.60 4.22
C THR A 71 -4.79 -8.58 3.50
N PHE A 72 -5.68 -9.52 3.80
CA PHE A 72 -7.03 -9.55 3.25
C PHE A 72 -7.82 -8.29 3.59
N ILE A 73 -7.84 -7.90 4.87
CA ILE A 73 -8.48 -6.66 5.34
C ILE A 73 -7.91 -5.45 4.57
N ALA A 74 -6.58 -5.34 4.50
CA ALA A 74 -5.93 -4.24 3.80
C ALA A 74 -6.29 -4.16 2.32
N VAL A 75 -6.25 -5.30 1.60
CA VAL A 75 -6.63 -5.34 0.18
C VAL A 75 -8.10 -4.99 0.00
N PHE A 76 -8.99 -5.50 0.85
CA PHE A 76 -10.42 -5.23 0.79
C PHE A 76 -10.73 -3.73 0.89
N PHE A 77 -10.18 -3.05 1.91
CA PHE A 77 -10.39 -1.61 2.08
C PHE A 77 -9.67 -0.78 1.02
N ASN A 78 -8.52 -1.22 0.51
CA ASN A 78 -7.86 -0.55 -0.60
C ASN A 78 -8.67 -0.65 -1.90
N VAL A 79 -9.34 -1.77 -2.16
CA VAL A 79 -10.26 -1.92 -3.30
C VAL A 79 -11.49 -1.03 -3.13
N ALA A 80 -12.08 -0.98 -1.94
CA ALA A 80 -13.20 -0.08 -1.62
C ALA A 80 -12.82 1.39 -1.86
N LEU A 81 -11.66 1.79 -1.33
CA LEU A 81 -11.10 3.12 -1.51
C LEU A 81 -10.84 3.44 -2.98
N ALA A 82 -10.27 2.50 -3.75
CA ALA A 82 -9.99 2.71 -5.16
C ALA A 82 -11.27 2.87 -5.99
N ALA A 83 -12.32 2.11 -5.69
CA ALA A 83 -13.62 2.25 -6.34
C ALA A 83 -14.26 3.61 -6.04
N CYS A 84 -14.28 4.04 -4.78
CA CYS A 84 -14.78 5.38 -4.41
C CYS A 84 -13.90 6.49 -5.00
N ALA A 85 -12.58 6.35 -4.98
CA ALA A 85 -11.69 7.34 -5.56
C ALA A 85 -11.96 7.53 -7.07
N ALA A 86 -12.23 6.46 -7.82
CA ALA A 86 -12.56 6.58 -9.24
C ALA A 86 -13.87 7.36 -9.48
N ARG A 87 -14.88 7.14 -8.64
CA ARG A 87 -16.16 7.87 -8.71
C ARG A 87 -16.00 9.34 -8.31
N SER A 88 -15.28 9.59 -7.22
CA SER A 88 -14.94 10.93 -6.74
C SER A 88 -14.18 11.74 -7.82
N LEU A 89 -13.25 11.10 -8.53
CA LEU A 89 -12.50 11.70 -9.64
C LEU A 89 -13.38 12.07 -10.86
N ARG A 90 -14.53 11.44 -11.01
CA ARG A 90 -15.56 11.75 -12.02
C ARG A 90 -16.53 12.83 -11.57
N GLY A 91 -16.39 13.33 -10.34
CA GLY A 91 -17.29 14.32 -9.73
C GLY A 91 -18.59 13.71 -9.21
N GLU A 92 -18.65 12.39 -9.03
CA GLU A 92 -19.79 11.71 -8.42
C GLU A 92 -19.70 11.77 -6.89
N ASP A 93 -20.84 11.91 -6.22
CA ASP A 93 -20.92 11.74 -4.77
C ASP A 93 -20.58 10.29 -4.38
N THR A 94 -19.80 10.13 -3.32
CA THR A 94 -19.42 8.80 -2.83
C THR A 94 -19.81 8.59 -1.38
N THR A 95 -20.18 7.36 -1.07
CA THR A 95 -20.54 6.93 0.28
C THR A 95 -19.75 5.70 0.70
N ILE A 96 -19.61 5.52 2.02
CA ILE A 96 -18.92 4.37 2.62
C ILE A 96 -19.58 3.06 2.18
N GLY A 97 -20.92 3.03 2.16
CA GLY A 97 -21.71 1.85 1.80
C GLY A 97 -21.47 1.41 0.35
N GLU A 98 -21.31 2.36 -0.58
CA GLU A 98 -20.99 2.05 -1.97
C GLU A 98 -19.57 1.50 -2.12
N GLY A 99 -18.59 2.05 -1.41
CA GLY A 99 -17.22 1.51 -1.42
C GLY A 99 -17.15 0.09 -0.86
N ILE A 100 -17.84 -0.16 0.25
CA ILE A 100 -17.96 -1.52 0.82
C ILE A 100 -18.66 -2.44 -0.17
N SER A 101 -19.77 -2.01 -0.79
CA SER A 101 -20.48 -2.81 -1.80
C SER A 101 -19.62 -3.11 -3.04
N ALA A 102 -18.81 -2.15 -3.49
CA ALA A 102 -17.88 -2.35 -4.59
C ALA A 102 -16.81 -3.39 -4.24
N ALA A 103 -16.25 -3.34 -3.03
CA ALA A 103 -15.29 -4.33 -2.56
C ALA A 103 -15.92 -5.71 -2.32
N THR A 104 -17.15 -5.79 -1.80
CA THR A 104 -17.82 -7.09 -1.58
C THR A 104 -18.14 -7.81 -2.88
N ARG A 105 -18.46 -7.08 -3.96
CA ARG A 105 -18.60 -7.65 -5.31
C ARG A 105 -17.30 -8.28 -5.83
N GLN A 106 -16.15 -7.87 -5.29
CA GLN A 106 -14.83 -8.35 -5.66
C GLN A 106 -14.20 -9.30 -4.63
N LEU A 107 -14.98 -9.92 -3.74
CA LEU A 107 -14.45 -10.83 -2.71
C LEU A 107 -13.60 -11.97 -3.28
N GLY A 108 -14.07 -12.63 -4.36
CA GLY A 108 -13.32 -13.69 -5.03
C GLY A 108 -11.94 -13.22 -5.52
N PRO A 109 -11.87 -12.16 -6.35
CA PRO A 109 -10.61 -11.52 -6.74
C PRO A 109 -9.72 -11.09 -5.58
N ILE A 110 -10.28 -10.50 -4.52
CA ILE A 110 -9.53 -10.05 -3.34
C ILE A 110 -8.90 -11.24 -2.61
N LEU A 111 -9.68 -12.29 -2.32
CA LEU A 111 -9.17 -13.51 -1.69
C LEU A 111 -8.05 -14.13 -2.52
N GLY A 112 -8.29 -14.31 -3.83
CA GLY A 112 -7.28 -14.84 -4.73
C GLY A 112 -6.01 -13.98 -4.79
N TRP A 113 -6.16 -12.64 -4.74
CA TRP A 113 -5.03 -11.73 -4.75
C TRP A 113 -4.22 -11.83 -3.46
N THR A 114 -4.88 -11.97 -2.31
CA THR A 114 -4.19 -12.08 -1.01
C THR A 114 -3.35 -13.34 -0.91
N LEU A 115 -3.80 -14.45 -1.51
CA LEU A 115 -3.01 -15.68 -1.66
C LEU A 115 -1.79 -15.47 -2.58
N VAL A 116 -1.99 -14.80 -3.71
CA VAL A 116 -0.89 -14.49 -4.64
C VAL A 116 0.15 -13.57 -3.97
N ALA A 117 -0.29 -12.53 -3.28
CA ALA A 117 0.59 -11.62 -2.56
C ALA A 117 1.35 -12.33 -1.42
N GLY A 118 0.65 -13.18 -0.65
CA GLY A 118 1.24 -13.96 0.44
C GLY A 118 2.27 -14.97 -0.06
N THR A 119 1.99 -15.69 -1.13
CA THR A 119 2.91 -16.69 -1.69
C THR A 119 4.19 -16.05 -2.21
N VAL A 120 4.13 -14.90 -2.88
CA VAL A 120 5.33 -14.19 -3.35
C VAL A 120 6.20 -13.72 -2.18
N GLY A 121 5.59 -13.22 -1.10
CA GLY A 121 6.33 -12.87 0.11
C GLY A 121 7.09 -14.06 0.70
N LEU A 122 6.46 -15.22 0.77
CA LEU A 122 7.10 -16.46 1.25
C LEU A 122 8.23 -16.92 0.32
N VAL A 123 8.03 -16.87 -0.99
CA VAL A 123 9.04 -17.27 -1.98
C VAL A 123 10.29 -16.38 -1.89
N LEU A 124 10.11 -15.06 -1.76
CA LEU A 124 11.24 -14.13 -1.60
C LEU A 124 12.01 -14.40 -0.32
N ARG A 125 11.32 -14.68 0.80
CA ARG A 125 11.94 -15.02 2.08
C ARG A 125 12.77 -16.31 2.00
N ILE A 126 12.22 -17.37 1.39
CA ILE A 126 12.93 -18.64 1.21
C ILE A 126 14.19 -18.44 0.35
N LEU A 127 14.11 -17.59 -0.68
CA LEU A 127 15.25 -17.30 -1.56
C LEU A 127 16.36 -16.54 -0.83
N GLU A 128 15.98 -15.61 0.06
CA GLU A 128 16.92 -14.88 0.92
C GLU A 128 17.65 -15.81 1.89
N GLU A 129 16.92 -16.75 2.52
CA GLU A 129 17.48 -17.73 3.46
C GLU A 129 18.47 -18.70 2.80
N ARG A 130 18.30 -18.99 1.49
CA ARG A 130 19.16 -19.93 0.75
C ARG A 130 20.47 -19.32 0.24
N PHE A 131 20.53 -18.01 -0.01
CA PHE A 131 21.69 -17.36 -0.63
C PHE A 131 22.01 -16.00 0.01
N PRO A 132 22.95 -15.91 0.98
CA PRO A 132 23.10 -14.73 1.83
C PRO A 132 23.63 -13.46 1.12
N LEU A 133 24.38 -13.59 0.01
CA LEU A 133 24.88 -12.44 -0.78
C LEU A 133 24.16 -12.32 -2.14
N ALA A 134 24.19 -13.39 -2.95
CA ALA A 134 23.52 -13.40 -4.25
C ALA A 134 21.99 -13.33 -4.13
N GLY A 135 21.40 -13.95 -3.09
CA GLY A 135 19.97 -13.92 -2.83
C GLY A 135 19.49 -12.53 -2.42
N ARG A 136 20.28 -11.75 -1.67
CA ARG A 136 19.89 -10.36 -1.33
C ARG A 136 19.75 -9.48 -2.56
N ILE A 137 20.68 -9.58 -3.51
CA ILE A 137 20.60 -8.81 -4.78
C ILE A 137 19.42 -9.31 -5.62
N ALA A 138 19.25 -10.63 -5.75
CA ALA A 138 18.14 -11.21 -6.50
C ALA A 138 16.77 -10.83 -5.90
N VAL A 139 16.63 -10.86 -4.58
CA VAL A 139 15.42 -10.46 -3.84
C VAL A 139 15.16 -8.97 -4.00
N TRP A 140 16.19 -8.12 -4.00
CA TRP A 140 16.03 -6.70 -4.23
C TRP A 140 15.48 -6.40 -5.64
N ILE A 141 16.03 -7.05 -6.66
CA ILE A 141 15.57 -6.93 -8.05
C ILE A 141 14.16 -7.51 -8.21
N ALA A 142 13.91 -8.70 -7.68
CA ALA A 142 12.62 -9.36 -7.76
C ALA A 142 11.54 -8.57 -7.01
N GLY A 143 11.87 -8.00 -5.85
CA GLY A 143 11.00 -7.12 -5.08
C GLY A 143 10.68 -5.82 -5.83
N ALA A 144 11.66 -5.21 -6.48
CA ALA A 144 11.45 -4.04 -7.32
C ALA A 144 10.55 -4.35 -8.53
N ALA A 145 10.80 -5.47 -9.23
CA ALA A 145 9.98 -5.93 -10.34
C ALA A 145 8.54 -6.23 -9.89
N TRP A 146 8.37 -6.86 -8.72
CA TRP A 146 7.07 -7.13 -8.13
C TRP A 146 6.31 -5.84 -7.78
N ALA A 147 6.97 -4.86 -7.15
CA ALA A 147 6.36 -3.59 -6.81
C ALA A 147 5.83 -2.85 -8.07
N VAL A 148 6.59 -2.90 -9.17
CA VAL A 148 6.16 -2.33 -10.46
C VAL A 148 5.00 -3.13 -11.06
N ALA A 149 5.10 -4.45 -11.09
CA ALA A 149 4.06 -5.32 -11.63
C ALA A 149 2.72 -5.19 -10.90
N THR A 150 2.76 -4.97 -9.58
CA THR A 150 1.56 -4.90 -8.73
C THR A 150 0.96 -3.52 -8.58
N PHE A 151 1.58 -2.48 -9.16
CA PHE A 151 1.22 -1.09 -8.94
C PHE A 151 -0.24 -0.77 -9.24
N PHE A 152 -0.78 -1.30 -10.34
CA PHE A 152 -2.17 -1.08 -10.76
C PHE A 152 -3.12 -2.23 -10.41
N VAL A 153 -2.66 -3.26 -9.69
CA VAL A 153 -3.51 -4.44 -9.43
C VAL A 153 -4.76 -4.07 -8.64
N ILE A 154 -4.63 -3.22 -7.61
CA ILE A 154 -5.78 -2.79 -6.81
C ILE A 154 -6.79 -1.99 -7.65
N PRO A 155 -6.38 -0.94 -8.41
CA PRO A 155 -7.27 -0.28 -9.37
C PRO A 155 -7.93 -1.23 -10.37
N VAL A 156 -7.19 -2.20 -10.92
CA VAL A 156 -7.74 -3.18 -11.86
C VAL A 156 -8.79 -4.06 -11.20
N ILE A 157 -8.54 -4.56 -9.98
CA ILE A 157 -9.53 -5.36 -9.23
C ILE A 157 -10.77 -4.51 -8.94
N ALA A 158 -10.59 -3.26 -8.50
CA ALA A 158 -11.69 -2.38 -8.15
C ALA A 158 -12.57 -2.01 -9.36
N LEU A 159 -11.96 -1.75 -10.52
CA LEU A 159 -12.67 -1.20 -11.69
C LEU A 159 -13.06 -2.26 -12.73
N GLU A 160 -12.22 -3.27 -12.95
CA GLU A 160 -12.47 -4.31 -13.96
C GLU A 160 -12.98 -5.62 -13.34
N GLY A 161 -12.84 -5.80 -12.03
CA GLY A 161 -13.33 -6.99 -11.31
C GLY A 161 -12.71 -8.31 -11.74
N THR A 162 -11.51 -8.27 -12.31
CA THR A 162 -10.85 -9.46 -12.83
C THR A 162 -10.19 -10.28 -11.73
N GLY A 163 -10.12 -11.61 -11.92
CA GLY A 163 -9.39 -12.50 -11.01
C GLY A 163 -7.90 -12.14 -10.88
N PRO A 164 -7.21 -12.62 -9.83
CA PRO A 164 -5.91 -12.09 -9.38
C PRO A 164 -4.82 -12.14 -10.45
N ILE A 165 -4.69 -13.26 -11.17
CA ILE A 165 -3.68 -13.43 -12.22
C ILE A 165 -3.98 -12.51 -13.40
N ARG A 166 -5.26 -12.33 -13.75
CA ARG A 166 -5.68 -11.45 -14.85
C ARG A 166 -5.43 -9.99 -14.48
N SER A 167 -5.71 -9.60 -13.24
CA SER A 167 -5.42 -8.26 -12.71
C SER A 167 -3.93 -7.95 -12.73
N LEU A 168 -3.08 -8.92 -12.38
CA LEU A 168 -1.63 -8.79 -12.49
C LEU A 168 -1.18 -8.63 -13.94
N LYS A 169 -1.66 -9.49 -14.85
CA LYS A 169 -1.33 -9.39 -16.30
C LYS A 169 -1.76 -8.05 -16.88
N ARG A 170 -2.95 -7.56 -16.50
CA ARG A 170 -3.46 -6.26 -16.92
C ARG A 170 -2.61 -5.12 -16.38
N SER A 171 -2.25 -5.14 -15.09
CA SER A 171 -1.35 -4.16 -14.47
C SER A 171 0.00 -4.10 -15.21
N VAL A 172 0.63 -5.25 -15.47
CA VAL A 172 1.89 -5.33 -16.23
C VAL A 172 1.72 -4.80 -17.65
N ALA A 173 0.63 -5.12 -18.35
CA ALA A 173 0.37 -4.61 -19.69
C ALA A 173 0.23 -3.08 -19.71
N VAL A 174 -0.49 -2.51 -18.75
CA VAL A 174 -0.67 -1.07 -18.60
C VAL A 174 0.66 -0.37 -18.30
N VAL A 175 1.45 -0.92 -17.37
CA VAL A 175 2.81 -0.44 -17.07
C VAL A 175 3.69 -0.47 -18.31
N ARG A 176 3.77 -1.62 -19.00
CA ARG A 176 4.62 -1.78 -20.19
C ARG A 176 4.24 -0.81 -21.30
N ALA A 177 2.94 -0.59 -21.50
CA ALA A 177 2.42 0.31 -22.54
C ALA A 177 2.74 1.78 -22.28
N LYS A 178 2.77 2.21 -21.00
CA LYS A 178 2.90 3.64 -20.66
C LYS A 178 4.24 4.03 -20.04
N TRP A 179 4.97 3.12 -19.41
CA TRP A 179 6.31 3.35 -18.84
C TRP A 179 7.46 2.76 -19.67
N GLY A 180 7.18 1.89 -20.66
CA GLY A 180 8.22 1.29 -21.52
C GLY A 180 9.30 0.52 -20.73
N GLU A 181 10.53 0.47 -21.27
CA GLU A 181 11.72 -0.08 -20.59
C GLU A 181 12.32 0.88 -19.55
N GLY A 182 11.80 2.11 -19.46
CA GLY A 182 12.29 3.18 -18.57
C GLY A 182 11.62 3.23 -17.20
N ALA A 183 11.00 2.14 -16.73
CA ALA A 183 10.28 2.05 -15.44
C ALA A 183 11.21 2.12 -14.19
N THR A 184 12.36 2.79 -14.29
CA THR A 184 13.34 2.96 -13.21
C THR A 184 12.99 4.12 -12.26
N GLY A 185 12.11 5.04 -12.67
CA GLY A 185 11.75 6.22 -11.87
C GLY A 185 11.04 5.91 -10.55
N GLN A 186 10.22 4.86 -10.49
CA GLN A 186 9.46 4.51 -9.28
C GLN A 186 10.23 3.59 -8.32
N VAL A 187 11.21 2.83 -8.83
CA VAL A 187 12.16 2.08 -7.99
C VAL A 187 12.96 3.05 -7.11
N ALA A 188 13.36 4.20 -7.65
CA ALA A 188 14.03 5.26 -6.89
C ALA A 188 13.14 5.87 -5.80
N ILE A 189 11.87 6.17 -6.11
CA ILE A 189 10.92 6.78 -5.15
C ILE A 189 10.57 5.80 -4.01
N SER A 190 10.39 4.52 -4.34
CA SER A 190 10.13 3.46 -3.35
C SER A 190 11.36 3.18 -2.49
N ALA A 191 12.57 3.22 -3.06
CA ALA A 191 13.83 3.07 -2.32
C ALA A 191 14.07 4.23 -1.35
N VAL A 192 13.83 5.48 -1.77
CA VAL A 192 13.93 6.66 -0.90
C VAL A 192 12.90 6.61 0.21
N THR A 193 11.65 6.22 -0.09
CA THR A 193 10.59 6.08 0.93
C THR A 193 10.89 4.95 1.91
N GLY A 194 11.41 3.81 1.42
CA GLY A 194 11.87 2.70 2.25
C GLY A 194 13.02 3.10 3.17
N LEU A 195 13.96 3.92 2.69
CA LEU A 195 15.05 4.47 3.50
C LEU A 195 14.55 5.41 4.60
N ILE A 196 13.54 6.24 4.28
CA ILE A 196 12.92 7.16 5.25
C ILE A 196 12.19 6.39 6.34
N VAL A 197 11.40 5.37 5.97
CA VAL A 197 10.69 4.50 6.93
C VAL A 197 11.70 3.72 7.78
N PHE A 198 12.74 3.17 7.17
CA PHE A 198 13.82 2.48 7.88
C PHE A 198 14.54 3.40 8.88
N GLY A 199 14.85 4.63 8.47
CA GLY A 199 15.43 5.65 9.34
C GLY A 199 14.50 6.01 10.50
N LEU A 200 13.19 6.17 10.25
CA LEU A 200 12.19 6.44 11.29
C LEU A 200 12.06 5.29 12.30
N VAL A 201 12.06 4.04 11.84
CA VAL A 201 11.99 2.86 12.71
C VAL A 201 13.26 2.73 13.55
N LEU A 202 14.43 2.97 12.96
CA LEU A 202 15.71 2.95 13.69
C LEU A 202 15.79 4.05 14.74
N VAL A 203 15.48 5.30 14.35
CA VAL A 203 15.57 6.46 15.25
C VAL A 203 14.48 6.37 16.33
N GLY A 204 13.26 5.98 15.96
CA GLY A 204 12.16 5.79 16.91
C GLY A 204 12.40 4.63 17.88
N GLY A 205 12.91 3.51 17.39
CA GLY A 205 13.28 2.35 18.22
C GLY A 205 14.44 2.66 19.18
N ALA A 206 15.48 3.35 18.70
CA ALA A 206 16.62 3.74 19.51
C ALA A 206 16.27 4.82 20.56
N ALA A 207 15.46 5.81 20.20
CA ALA A 207 14.99 6.84 21.12
C ALA A 207 14.05 6.27 22.20
N GLY A 208 13.15 5.36 21.81
CA GLY A 208 12.29 4.65 22.74
C GLY A 208 13.08 3.80 23.73
N TYR A 209 14.08 3.06 23.25
CA TYR A 209 15.00 2.29 24.09
C TYR A 209 15.79 3.18 25.06
N ALA A 210 16.33 4.29 24.56
CA ALA A 210 17.10 5.23 25.39
C ALA A 210 16.26 5.85 26.51
N LEU A 211 15.02 6.26 26.24
CA LEU A 211 14.13 6.84 27.26
C LEU A 211 13.73 5.84 28.36
N VAL A 212 13.58 4.56 28.00
CA VAL A 212 13.35 3.47 28.98
C VAL A 212 14.61 3.25 29.83
N ALA A 213 15.80 3.35 29.24
CA ALA A 213 17.06 3.14 29.95
C ALA A 213 17.38 4.21 31.02
N VAL A 214 16.82 5.43 30.91
CA VAL A 214 17.01 6.51 31.91
C VAL A 214 15.86 6.57 32.95
N GLY A 215 15.02 5.53 33.03
CA GLY A 215 13.99 5.43 34.07
C GLY A 215 12.76 6.33 33.87
N LEU A 216 12.66 7.02 32.72
CA LEU A 216 11.54 7.90 32.37
C LEU A 216 10.44 7.15 31.61
N ALA A 217 10.16 5.91 31.99
CA ALA A 217 9.22 5.05 31.29
C ALA A 217 7.83 5.69 31.06
N PRO A 218 7.18 6.36 32.05
CA PRO A 218 5.86 6.96 31.84
C PRO A 218 5.86 8.08 30.79
N VAL A 219 6.91 8.92 30.78
CA VAL A 219 7.07 9.99 29.80
C VAL A 219 7.40 9.42 28.42
N ALA A 220 8.21 8.35 28.37
CA ALA A 220 8.49 7.60 27.14
C ALA A 220 7.21 7.01 26.52
N PHE A 221 6.31 6.46 27.35
CA PHE A 221 5.02 5.94 26.89
C PHE A 221 4.09 7.05 26.39
N ALA A 222 4.00 8.19 27.08
CA ALA A 222 3.17 9.31 26.65
C ALA A 222 3.65 9.93 25.33
N VAL A 223 4.96 10.18 25.21
CA VAL A 223 5.59 10.69 23.98
C VAL A 223 5.47 9.67 22.84
N GLY A 224 5.67 8.39 23.15
CA GLY A 224 5.50 7.29 22.22
C GLY A 224 4.06 7.20 21.69
N ALA A 225 3.05 7.31 22.56
CA ALA A 225 1.65 7.28 22.17
C ALA A 225 1.27 8.44 21.23
N VAL A 226 1.73 9.66 21.53
CA VAL A 226 1.51 10.83 20.66
C VAL A 226 2.22 10.68 19.32
N ALA A 227 3.46 10.19 19.32
CA ALA A 227 4.20 9.92 18.10
C ALA A 227 3.51 8.85 17.23
N VAL A 228 3.05 7.76 17.85
CA VAL A 228 2.29 6.71 17.18
C VAL A 228 0.99 7.26 16.59
N ALA A 229 0.23 8.07 17.34
CA ALA A 229 -0.98 8.69 16.83
C ALA A 229 -0.71 9.61 15.63
N ALA A 230 0.34 10.43 15.68
CA ALA A 230 0.75 11.28 14.58
C ALA A 230 1.16 10.46 13.34
N VAL A 231 1.93 9.38 13.54
CA VAL A 231 2.32 8.45 12.48
C VAL A 231 1.10 7.78 11.85
N ILE A 232 0.12 7.36 12.65
CA ILE A 232 -1.14 6.78 12.16
C ILE A 232 -1.90 7.78 11.28
N VAL A 233 -2.06 9.03 11.74
CA VAL A 233 -2.74 10.07 10.95
C VAL A 233 -2.03 10.30 9.61
N VAL A 234 -0.70 10.44 9.63
CA VAL A 234 0.11 10.62 8.41
C VAL A 234 -0.01 9.40 7.50
N ALA A 235 0.03 8.18 8.05
CA ALA A 235 -0.09 6.95 7.28
C ALA A 235 -1.47 6.81 6.62
N VAL A 236 -2.54 7.12 7.36
CA VAL A 236 -3.93 7.10 6.86
C VAL A 236 -4.11 8.08 5.71
N VAL A 237 -3.68 9.33 5.89
CA VAL A 237 -3.75 10.37 4.86
C VAL A 237 -2.91 9.99 3.64
N SER A 238 -1.67 9.52 3.86
CA SER A 238 -0.76 9.13 2.79
C SER A 238 -1.30 7.94 2.00
N SER A 239 -1.94 6.98 2.67
CA SER A 239 -2.60 5.84 2.03
C SER A 239 -3.74 6.29 1.12
N ALA A 240 -4.61 7.19 1.61
CA ALA A 240 -5.70 7.76 0.82
C ALA A 240 -5.18 8.49 -0.42
N LEU A 241 -4.21 9.39 -0.25
CA LEU A 241 -3.60 10.15 -1.35
C LEU A 241 -2.95 9.24 -2.40
N ASN A 242 -2.21 8.22 -1.96
CA ASN A 242 -1.56 7.25 -2.85
C ASN A 242 -2.59 6.40 -3.61
N SER A 243 -3.71 6.04 -2.98
CA SER A 243 -4.79 5.34 -3.68
C SER A 243 -5.43 6.21 -4.76
N ILE A 244 -5.81 7.46 -4.43
CA ILE A 244 -6.36 8.42 -5.39
C ILE A 244 -5.40 8.62 -6.56
N PHE A 245 -4.11 8.81 -6.27
CA PHE A 245 -3.08 8.95 -7.29
C PHE A 245 -3.00 7.72 -8.21
N ARG A 246 -2.94 6.52 -7.65
CA ARG A 246 -2.89 5.26 -8.43
C ARG A 246 -4.09 5.10 -9.34
N VAL A 247 -5.28 5.45 -8.86
CA VAL A 247 -6.51 5.38 -9.64
C VAL A 247 -6.50 6.43 -10.76
N ALA A 248 -6.13 7.68 -10.47
CA ALA A 248 -6.05 8.74 -11.48
C ALA A 248 -5.05 8.40 -12.60
N VAL A 249 -3.88 7.88 -12.23
CA VAL A 249 -2.85 7.43 -13.18
C VAL A 249 -3.35 6.22 -13.97
N TYR A 250 -4.04 5.28 -13.32
CA TYR A 250 -4.61 4.11 -14.00
C TYR A 250 -5.67 4.50 -15.03
N GLU A 251 -6.61 5.38 -14.68
CA GLU A 251 -7.64 5.84 -15.62
C GLU A 251 -7.02 6.53 -16.82
N TYR A 252 -6.05 7.44 -16.63
CA TYR A 252 -5.32 8.05 -17.74
C TYR A 252 -4.54 7.03 -18.59
N ALA A 253 -3.97 6.01 -17.94
CA ALA A 253 -3.27 4.95 -18.64
C ALA A 253 -4.22 4.08 -19.49
N ALA A 254 -5.43 3.80 -18.99
CA ALA A 254 -6.41 2.95 -19.64
C ALA A 254 -7.22 3.67 -20.73
N THR A 255 -7.64 4.92 -20.50
CA THR A 255 -8.55 5.67 -21.38
C THR A 255 -7.86 6.74 -22.22
N GLY A 256 -6.66 7.19 -21.80
CA GLY A 256 -5.96 8.30 -22.42
C GLY A 256 -6.53 9.69 -22.06
N GLN A 257 -7.58 9.75 -21.25
CA GLN A 257 -8.17 11.00 -20.74
C GLN A 257 -7.81 11.17 -19.27
N ALA A 258 -7.40 12.37 -18.87
CA ALA A 258 -7.13 12.65 -17.46
C ALA A 258 -8.45 12.91 -16.73
N PRO A 259 -8.60 12.44 -15.48
CA PRO A 259 -9.76 12.80 -14.67
C PRO A 259 -9.86 14.31 -14.53
N ALA A 260 -11.08 14.87 -14.48
CA ALA A 260 -11.31 16.32 -14.45
C ALA A 260 -10.59 17.05 -13.29
N ALA A 261 -10.35 16.34 -12.19
CA ALA A 261 -9.63 16.84 -11.02
C ALA A 261 -8.10 16.98 -11.21
N PHE A 262 -7.54 16.44 -12.29
CA PHE A 262 -6.10 16.42 -12.55
C PHE A 262 -5.76 17.13 -13.86
N ASP A 263 -4.65 17.86 -13.85
CA ASP A 263 -4.10 18.47 -15.07
C ASP A 263 -3.53 17.36 -15.97
N PRO A 264 -4.02 17.20 -17.22
CA PRO A 264 -3.53 16.19 -18.15
C PRO A 264 -2.02 16.25 -18.37
N ALA A 265 -1.41 17.44 -18.37
CA ALA A 265 0.03 17.62 -18.57
C ALA A 265 0.83 17.12 -17.36
N LEU A 266 0.29 17.29 -16.14
CA LEU A 266 0.91 16.78 -14.92
C LEU A 266 0.79 15.26 -14.81
N VAL A 267 -0.36 14.68 -15.15
CA VAL A 267 -0.54 13.21 -15.17
C VAL A 267 0.33 12.58 -16.25
N GLN A 268 0.40 13.19 -17.45
CA GLN A 268 1.29 12.72 -18.51
C GLN A 268 2.76 12.74 -18.10
N SER A 269 3.17 13.75 -17.32
CA SER A 269 4.55 13.86 -16.83
C SER A 269 4.94 12.76 -15.84
N ALA A 270 3.98 12.04 -15.26
CA ALA A 270 4.22 10.85 -14.43
C ALA A 270 4.67 9.63 -15.25
N PHE A 271 4.47 9.65 -16.58
CA PHE A 271 4.84 8.53 -17.47
C PHE A 271 6.22 8.67 -18.13
N GLY A 272 7.03 9.65 -17.70
CA GLY A 272 8.34 9.93 -18.31
C GLY A 272 8.23 10.59 -19.70
N PRO A 273 9.35 11.10 -20.26
CA PRO A 273 9.33 11.67 -21.61
C PRO A 273 9.01 10.57 -22.62
N ARG A 274 7.98 10.75 -23.45
CA ARG A 274 7.79 9.91 -24.65
C ARG A 274 9.09 9.96 -25.45
N GLY A 275 9.77 8.82 -25.59
CA GLY A 275 10.75 8.63 -26.64
C GLY A 275 10.05 8.91 -27.96
N ARG A 276 10.37 10.06 -28.56
CA ARG A 276 9.90 10.48 -29.87
C ARG A 276 10.41 9.46 -30.87
N ARG A 277 9.60 8.44 -31.18
CA ARG A 277 9.85 7.60 -32.36
C ARG A 277 9.61 8.50 -33.57
N ALA A 278 10.71 8.87 -34.21
CA ALA A 278 10.73 9.44 -35.55
C ALA A 278 10.17 8.43 -36.56
#